data_AF-A0A550H8I4-F1
#
_entry.id   AF-A0A550H8I4-F1
#
_cell.length_a   1.000
_cell.length_b   1.000
_cell.length_c   1.000
_cell.angle_alpha   90.00
_cell.angle_beta   90.00
_cell.angle_gamma   90.00
#
_symmetry.space_group_name_H-M   'P 1'
#
loop_
_entity.id
_entity.type
_entity.pdbx_description
1 polymer ?
#
loop_
_entity_poly.entity_id
_entity_poly.type
_entity_poly.pdbx_seq_one_letter_code
_entity_poly.pdbx_strand_id
1 'polypeptide(L)'
;MRREEIVEVLLTADRTLMSNYHNNEFLGFGTCAPPNFIPELFFSYLFFPRIKTTNGVPSAAPYGLRKIEAQLLNEGFNVNTIDPDQI
;
A
#
# COMPACT_ATOMS: atom_id res chain seq x y z
N MET A 1 5.46 24.14 0.18
CA MET A 1 6.65 23.36 -0.23
C MET A 1 7.23 22.76 1.05
N ARG A 2 6.85 21.52 1.40
CA ARG A 2 7.38 20.85 2.59
C ARG A 2 8.74 20.27 2.19
N ARG A 3 9.79 20.58 2.95
CA ARG A 3 11.14 20.02 2.77
C ARG A 3 11.04 18.50 2.78
N GLU A 4 11.91 17.80 2.05
CA GLU A 4 12.10 16.35 2.23
C GLU A 4 12.48 16.12 3.70
N GLU A 5 11.49 15.73 4.51
CA GLU A 5 11.70 15.33 5.89
C GLU A 5 12.47 14.01 5.84
N ILE A 6 13.68 14.01 6.40
CA ILE A 6 14.49 12.80 6.54
C ILE A 6 13.70 11.84 7.43
N VAL A 7 13.14 10.81 6.82
CA VAL A 7 12.36 9.78 7.50
C VAL A 7 13.33 8.76 8.09
N GLU A 8 13.19 8.46 9.38
CA GLU A 8 14.03 7.46 10.05
C GLU A 8 13.54 6.04 9.76
N VAL A 9 12.22 5.88 9.64
CA VAL A 9 11.58 4.60 9.33
C VAL A 9 10.59 4.76 8.20
N LEU A 10 10.79 4.04 7.11
CA LEU A 10 9.84 3.96 5.99
C LEU A 10 9.08 2.64 6.06
N LEU A 11 7.76 2.73 6.13
CA LEU A 11 6.86 1.58 6.14
C LEU A 11 6.23 1.41 4.77
N THR A 12 6.15 0.16 4.30
CA THR A 12 5.46 -0.21 3.06
C THR A 12 4.97 -1.64 3.17
N ALA A 13 4.23 -2.10 2.16
CA ALA A 13 3.78 -3.48 2.04
C ALA A 13 3.57 -3.81 0.56
N ASP A 14 3.44 -5.09 0.24
CA ASP A 14 3.15 -5.52 -1.13
C ASP A 14 1.88 -4.86 -1.66
N ARG A 15 1.85 -4.62 -2.97
CA ARG A 15 0.75 -3.94 -3.64
C ARG A 15 -0.61 -4.60 -3.42
N THR A 16 -0.64 -5.93 -3.30
CA THR A 16 -1.87 -6.68 -2.98
C THR A 16 -2.37 -6.32 -1.57
N LEU A 17 -1.48 -6.19 -0.59
CA LEU A 17 -1.84 -5.77 0.77
C LEU A 17 -2.25 -4.29 0.85
N MET A 18 -1.71 -3.45 -0.03
CA MET A 18 -2.07 -2.03 -0.12
C MET A 18 -3.33 -1.78 -0.96
N SER A 19 -3.90 -2.79 -1.62
CA SER A 19 -5.10 -2.63 -2.43
C SER A 19 -6.39 -2.80 -1.63
N ASN A 20 -7.43 -2.07 -2.01
CA ASN A 20 -8.80 -2.28 -1.53
C ASN A 20 -9.62 -3.23 -2.41
N TYR A 21 -9.03 -3.82 -3.45
CA TYR A 21 -9.69 -4.79 -4.32
C TYR A 21 -11.00 -4.25 -4.95
N HIS A 22 -11.03 -2.98 -5.36
CA HIS A 22 -12.25 -2.27 -5.82
C HIS A 22 -13.38 -2.23 -4.78
N ASN A 23 -13.04 -2.27 -3.50
CA ASN A 23 -13.97 -2.44 -2.37
C ASN A 23 -14.74 -3.77 -2.40
N ASN A 24 -14.19 -4.80 -3.04
CA ASN A 24 -14.79 -6.13 -3.13
C ASN A 24 -13.78 -7.20 -2.71
N GLU A 25 -13.98 -7.75 -1.51
CA GLU A 25 -13.11 -8.77 -0.93
C GLU A 25 -13.03 -10.04 -1.79
N PHE A 26 -14.12 -10.42 -2.48
CA PHE A 26 -14.12 -11.58 -3.38
C PHE A 26 -13.22 -11.40 -4.60
N LEU A 27 -13.06 -10.16 -5.06
CA LEU A 27 -12.12 -9.85 -6.12
C LEU A 27 -10.67 -10.04 -5.62
N GLY A 28 -10.42 -9.84 -4.34
CA GLY A 28 -9.14 -10.16 -3.72
C GLY A 28 -8.77 -11.64 -3.79
N PHE A 29 -9.73 -12.57 -3.66
CA PHE A 29 -9.46 -13.99 -3.87
C PHE A 29 -9.00 -14.32 -5.30
N GLY A 30 -9.40 -13.51 -6.28
CA GLY A 30 -8.96 -13.66 -7.66
C GLY A 30 -7.45 -13.46 -7.85
N THR A 31 -6.76 -12.82 -6.91
CA THR A 31 -5.29 -12.71 -6.93
C THR A 31 -4.57 -14.06 -6.80
N CYS A 32 -5.26 -15.09 -6.28
CA CYS A 32 -4.73 -16.44 -6.18
C CYS A 32 -4.76 -17.22 -7.51
N ALA A 33 -5.41 -16.68 -8.54
CA ALA A 33 -5.45 -17.31 -9.86
C ALA A 33 -4.05 -17.25 -10.52
N PRO A 34 -3.64 -18.30 -11.25
CA PRO A 34 -2.36 -18.30 -11.94
C PRO A 34 -2.33 -17.18 -13.00
N PRO A 35 -1.26 -16.37 -13.06
CA PRO A 35 -1.18 -15.20 -13.94
C PRO A 35 -1.10 -15.54 -15.44
N ASN A 36 -0.94 -16.83 -15.78
CA ASN A 36 -0.60 -17.30 -17.12
C ASN A 36 -1.67 -17.06 -18.20
N PHE A 37 -2.90 -16.71 -17.81
CA PHE A 37 -4.01 -16.54 -18.77
C PHE A 37 -4.24 -15.09 -19.21
N ILE A 38 -3.70 -14.10 -18.49
CA ILE A 38 -4.07 -12.69 -18.67
C ILE A 38 -2.81 -11.80 -18.56
N PRO A 39 -2.65 -10.77 -19.42
CA PRO A 39 -1.56 -9.79 -19.27
C PRO A 39 -1.53 -9.16 -17.86
N GLU A 40 -0.34 -9.03 -17.28
CA GLU A 40 -0.11 -8.57 -15.90
C GLU A 40 -0.76 -7.22 -15.59
N LEU A 41 -0.73 -6.28 -16.54
CA LEU A 41 -1.34 -4.95 -16.39
C LEU A 41 -2.86 -5.05 -16.19
N PHE A 42 -3.51 -5.95 -16.93
CA PHE A 42 -4.94 -6.19 -16.81
C PHE A 42 -5.27 -6.97 -15.53
N PHE A 43 -4.45 -7.97 -15.19
CA PHE A 43 -4.59 -8.74 -13.95
C PHE A 43 -4.50 -7.85 -12.71
N SER A 44 -3.48 -6.99 -12.65
CA SER A 44 -3.28 -6.03 -11.54
C SER A 44 -4.36 -4.96 -11.48
N TYR A 45 -4.81 -4.44 -12.63
CA TYR A 45 -5.94 -3.50 -12.68
C TYR A 45 -7.23 -4.12 -12.17
N LEU A 46 -7.51 -5.37 -12.56
CA LEU A 46 -8.74 -6.06 -12.18
C LEU A 46 -8.75 -6.45 -10.71
N PHE A 47 -7.68 -7.06 -10.20
CA PHE A 47 -7.70 -7.66 -8.88
C PHE A 47 -7.15 -6.72 -7.79
N PHE A 48 -6.00 -6.09 -7.99
CA PHE A 48 -5.35 -5.25 -6.97
C PHE A 48 -5.05 -3.83 -7.50
N PRO A 49 -6.09 -3.02 -7.71
CA PRO A 49 -5.92 -1.64 -8.17
C PRO A 49 -5.07 -0.84 -7.19
N ARG A 50 -4.33 0.13 -7.72
CA ARG A 50 -3.61 1.12 -6.90
C ARG A 50 -4.61 1.94 -6.11
N ILE A 51 -4.31 2.15 -4.85
CA ILE A 51 -5.06 3.07 -4.01
C ILE A 51 -4.61 4.51 -4.28
N LYS A 52 -5.46 5.46 -3.89
CA LYS A 52 -5.15 6.88 -4.08
C LYS A 52 -4.01 7.28 -3.14
N THR A 53 -2.96 7.85 -3.69
CA THR A 53 -1.83 8.38 -2.91
C THR A 53 -1.80 9.91 -2.98
N THR A 54 -1.27 10.54 -1.93
CA THR A 54 -0.98 11.98 -1.89
C THR A 54 0.47 12.15 -1.48
N ASN A 55 1.33 12.55 -2.42
CA ASN A 55 2.79 12.64 -2.22
C ASN A 55 3.42 11.34 -1.68
N GLY A 56 3.12 10.19 -2.29
CA GLY A 56 3.62 8.89 -1.82
C GLY A 56 2.76 8.26 -0.72
N VAL A 57 2.08 9.07 0.10
CA VAL A 57 1.31 8.56 1.25
C VAL A 57 -0.02 7.98 0.78
N PRO A 58 -0.30 6.69 1.05
CA PRO A 58 -1.54 6.06 0.63
C PRO A 58 -2.73 6.48 1.49
N SER A 59 -3.91 6.61 0.88
CA SER A 59 -5.15 6.97 1.59
C SER A 59 -5.60 5.92 2.62
N ALA A 60 -5.22 4.66 2.39
CA ALA A 60 -5.47 3.53 3.29
C ALA A 60 -4.22 2.64 3.30
N ALA A 61 -3.96 1.93 4.39
CA ALA A 61 -2.87 0.95 4.45
C ALA A 61 -3.34 -0.23 5.32
N PRO A 62 -2.68 -1.39 5.27
CA PRO A 62 -2.99 -2.51 6.16
C PRO A 62 -3.10 -2.04 7.61
N TYR A 63 -4.16 -2.46 8.28
CA TYR A 63 -4.45 -2.01 9.64
C TYR A 63 -3.29 -2.30 10.62
N GLY A 64 -2.61 -3.44 10.47
CA GLY A 64 -1.41 -3.76 11.24
C GLY A 64 -0.26 -2.78 10.99
N LEU A 65 -0.07 -2.34 9.74
CA LEU A 65 0.96 -1.36 9.39
C LEU A 65 0.67 0.00 10.04
N ARG A 66 -0.60 0.44 10.04
CA ARG A 66 -1.03 1.67 10.74
C ARG A 66 -0.85 1.59 12.25
N LYS A 67 -0.99 0.41 12.87
CA LYS A 67 -0.66 0.23 14.29
C LYS A 67 0.83 0.38 14.57
N ILE A 68 1.67 -0.22 13.72
CA ILE A 68 3.13 -0.11 13.84
C ILE A 68 3.56 1.34 13.66
N GLU A 69 3.04 2.03 12.64
CA GLU A 69 3.24 3.46 12.41
C GLU A 69 2.86 4.28 13.66
N ALA A 70 1.65 4.06 14.20
CA ALA A 70 1.19 4.77 15.38
C ALA A 70 2.08 4.53 16.62
N GLN A 71 2.54 3.29 16.83
CA GLN A 71 3.44 2.99 17.94
C GLN A 71 4.81 3.67 17.75
N LEU A 72 5.38 3.62 16.56
CA LEU A 72 6.68 4.25 16.27
C LEU A 72 6.63 5.77 16.43
N LEU A 73 5.54 6.41 15.98
CA LEU A 73 5.30 7.83 16.24
C LEU A 73 5.22 8.12 17.74
N ASN A 74 4.56 7.25 18.51
CA ASN A 74 4.43 7.40 19.96
C ASN A 74 5.77 7.26 20.71
N GLU A 75 6.69 6.44 20.20
CA GLU A 75 8.06 6.32 20.72
C GLU A 75 8.98 7.48 20.27
N GLY A 76 8.50 8.38 19.40
CA GLY A 76 9.22 9.56 18.95
C GLY A 76 10.04 9.38 17.67
N PHE A 77 9.86 8.29 16.92
CA PHE A 77 10.50 8.10 15.62
C PHE A 77 9.80 8.91 14.54
N ASN A 78 10.57 9.49 13.61
CA ASN A 78 10.03 10.00 12.36
C ASN A 78 9.74 8.85 11.39
N VAL A 79 8.49 8.39 11.37
CA VAL A 79 8.02 7.30 10.51
C VAL A 79 7.01 7.79 9.47
N ASN A 80 7.08 7.22 8.27
CA ASN A 80 6.09 7.47 7.21
C ASN A 80 5.73 6.17 6.50
N THR A 81 4.46 6.04 6.10
CA THR A 81 3.99 4.91 5.27
C THR A 81 3.86 5.34 3.82
N ILE A 82 4.46 4.58 2.90
CA ILE A 82 4.48 4.87 1.46
C ILE A 82 3.91 3.71 0.64
N ASP A 83 3.26 4.05 -0.48
CA ASP A 83 2.85 3.06 -1.47
C ASP A 83 4.07 2.39 -2.11
N PRO A 84 4.07 1.05 -2.32
CA PRO A 84 5.24 0.33 -2.83
C PRO A 84 5.68 0.77 -4.23
N ASP A 85 4.76 1.30 -5.05
CA ASP A 85 5.10 1.80 -6.40
C ASP A 85 5.69 3.23 -6.34
N GLN A 86 5.86 3.83 -5.15
CA GLN A 86 6.33 5.20 -4.93
C GLN A 86 7.49 5.32 -3.93
N ILE A 87 8.15 4.20 -3.59
CA ILE A 87 9.37 4.17 -2.76
C ILE A 87 10.51 4.98 -3.41
#